data_AF-A0A9D1W634-F1
#
_entry.id   AF-A0A9D1W634-F1
#
_cell.length_a   1.000
_cell.length_b   1.000
_cell.length_c   1.000
_cell.angle_alpha   90.00
_cell.angle_beta   90.00
_cell.angle_gamma   90.00
#
_symmetry.space_group_name_H-M   'P 1'
#
loop_
_entity.id
_entity.type
_entity.pdbx_description
1 polymer ?
#
loop_
_entity_poly.entity_id
_entity_poly.type
_entity_poly.pdbx_seq_one_letter_code
_entity_poly.pdbx_strand_id
1 'polypeptide(L)'
;EFSYKNDELGDPMINDYYAIAIGAATREEIDRITELVFKVNDFLKRYFAEAGIELIDFKVEFGRYKGQIILADEISPDTCRLWDIDTHAKLDKDRFRRDMGKVEEAYEEVFRRLGL
;
A
#
# COMPACT_ATOMS: atom_id res chain seq x y z
N GLU A 1 -2.75 0.59 9.79
CA GLU A 1 -1.80 0.09 10.81
C GLU A 1 -0.41 0.66 10.54
N PHE A 2 0.53 0.51 11.48
CA PHE A 2 1.94 0.85 11.29
C PHE A 2 2.80 -0.40 11.47
N SER A 3 3.84 -0.52 10.65
CA SER A 3 4.90 -1.51 10.82
C SER A 3 6.23 -0.79 10.97
N TYR A 4 7.09 -1.31 11.83
CA TYR A 4 8.45 -0.80 11.95
C TYR A 4 9.31 -1.41 10.84
N LYS A 5 9.67 -0.63 9.82
CA LYS A 5 10.48 -1.09 8.69
C LYS A 5 11.88 -1.49 9.17
N ASN A 6 12.08 -2.78 9.40
CA ASN A 6 13.32 -3.39 9.86
C ASN A 6 13.31 -4.88 9.52
N ASP A 7 14.03 -5.22 8.45
CA ASP A 7 14.09 -6.59 7.93
C ASP A 7 14.63 -7.61 8.94
N GLU A 8 15.59 -7.22 9.80
CA GLU A 8 16.18 -8.10 10.83
C GLU A 8 15.14 -8.52 11.89
N LEU A 9 14.15 -7.66 12.13
CA LEU A 9 13.05 -7.90 13.07
C LEU A 9 11.79 -8.44 12.37
N GLY A 10 11.80 -8.57 11.04
CA GLY A 10 10.67 -9.04 10.26
C GLY A 10 9.49 -8.06 10.24
N ASP A 11 9.78 -6.75 10.20
CA ASP A 11 8.78 -5.68 10.09
C ASP A 11 7.62 -5.75 11.11
N PRO A 12 7.91 -5.77 12.43
CA PRO A 12 6.88 -5.98 13.44
C PRO A 12 5.82 -4.87 13.38
N MET A 13 4.55 -5.27 13.57
CA MET A 13 3.46 -4.32 13.75
C MET A 13 3.72 -3.48 15.02
N ILE A 14 3.52 -2.17 14.90
CA ILE A 14 3.64 -1.22 16.00
C ILE A 14 2.41 -0.31 16.07
N ASN A 15 2.20 0.29 17.24
CA ASN A 15 1.30 1.42 17.38
C ASN A 15 2.08 2.75 17.39
N ASP A 16 1.35 3.85 17.47
CA ASP A 16 1.89 5.20 17.55
C ASP A 16 2.77 5.45 18.78
N TYR A 17 2.44 4.87 19.93
CA TYR A 17 3.26 4.97 21.14
C TYR A 17 4.66 4.37 20.93
N TYR A 18 4.74 3.19 20.31
CA TYR A 18 6.02 2.57 19.98
C TYR A 18 6.79 3.42 18.96
N ALA A 19 6.12 3.92 17.91
CA ALA A 19 6.75 4.75 16.89
C ALA A 19 7.39 6.03 17.49
N ILE A 20 6.71 6.66 18.46
CA ILE A 20 7.24 7.82 19.19
C ILE A 20 8.37 7.42 20.14
N ALA A 21 8.19 6.34 20.92
CA ALA A 21 9.16 5.91 21.93
C ALA A 21 10.52 5.53 21.35
N ILE A 22 10.54 4.93 20.15
CA ILE A 22 11.78 4.57 19.43
C ILE A 22 12.32 5.72 18.58
N GLY A 23 11.65 6.88 18.56
CA GLY A 23 12.08 8.06 17.79
C GLY A 23 11.88 7.96 16.29
N ALA A 24 11.00 7.08 15.80
CA ALA A 24 10.74 6.93 14.37
C ALA A 24 9.94 8.11 13.78
N ALA A 25 8.97 8.63 14.55
CA ALA A 25 8.13 9.76 14.15
C ALA A 25 7.62 10.55 15.36
N THR A 26 7.31 11.84 15.18
CA THR A 26 6.61 12.65 16.17
C THR A 26 5.10 12.42 16.11
N ARG A 27 4.36 12.92 17.12
CA ARG A 27 2.88 12.88 17.12
C ARG A 27 2.31 13.60 15.90
N GLU A 28 2.84 14.79 15.59
CA GLU A 28 2.40 15.62 14.47
C GLU A 28 2.63 14.91 13.12
N GLU A 29 3.74 14.20 12.99
CA GLU A 29 4.05 13.43 11.77
C GLU A 29 3.14 12.22 11.63
N ILE A 30 2.87 11.49 12.72
CA ILE A 30 1.94 10.36 12.72
C ILE A 30 0.55 10.82 12.30
N ASP A 31 0.04 11.91 12.89
CA ASP A 31 -1.28 12.46 12.56
C ASP A 31 -1.34 12.88 11.07
N ARG A 32 -0.27 13.50 10.55
CA ARG A 32 -0.17 13.88 9.15
C ARG A 32 -0.11 12.68 8.21
N ILE A 33 0.66 11.65 8.56
CA ILE A 33 0.72 10.39 7.80
C ILE A 33 -0.66 9.75 7.75
N THR A 34 -1.35 9.65 8.89
CA THR A 34 -2.69 9.09 8.97
C THR A 34 -3.69 9.85 8.09
N GLU A 35 -3.69 11.18 8.13
CA GLU A 35 -4.53 12.01 7.26
C GLU A 35 -4.26 11.74 5.77
N LEU A 36 -2.99 11.67 5.37
CA LEU A 36 -2.60 11.41 3.98
C LEU A 36 -2.99 10.00 3.53
N VAL A 37 -2.80 8.98 4.38
CA VAL A 37 -3.18 7.59 4.08
C VAL A 37 -4.67 7.46 3.80
N PHE A 38 -5.54 8.12 4.59
CA PHE A 38 -6.98 8.10 4.32
C PHE A 38 -7.33 8.77 2.98
N LYS A 39 -6.66 9.87 2.62
CA LYS A 39 -6.84 10.52 1.31
C LYS A 39 -6.39 9.63 0.16
N VAL A 40 -5.25 8.94 0.32
CA VAL A 40 -4.75 7.97 -0.67
C VAL A 40 -5.74 6.81 -0.81
N ASN A 41 -6.23 6.26 0.30
CA ASN A 41 -7.23 5.20 0.30
C ASN A 41 -8.49 5.60 -0.49
N ASP A 42 -9.07 6.76 -0.19
CA ASP A 42 -10.29 7.23 -0.83
C ASP A 42 -10.11 7.42 -2.34
N PHE A 43 -8.94 7.92 -2.75
CA PHE A 43 -8.58 8.06 -4.16
C PHE A 43 -8.40 6.69 -4.83
N LEU A 44 -7.52 5.83 -4.30
CA LEU A 44 -7.18 4.54 -4.91
C LEU A 44 -8.39 3.61 -4.99
N LYS A 45 -9.26 3.59 -3.97
CA LYS A 45 -10.49 2.78 -4.01
C LYS A 45 -11.38 3.16 -5.18
N ARG A 46 -11.57 4.46 -5.44
CA ARG A 46 -12.38 4.92 -6.58
C ARG A 46 -11.67 4.64 -7.90
N TYR A 47 -10.38 4.96 -7.97
CA TYR A 47 -9.56 4.78 -9.16
C TYR A 47 -9.52 3.33 -9.64
N PHE A 48 -9.29 2.37 -8.73
CA PHE A 48 -9.33 0.95 -9.07
C PHE A 48 -10.74 0.44 -9.37
N ALA A 49 -11.77 0.92 -8.65
CA ALA A 49 -13.15 0.49 -8.89
C ALA A 49 -13.65 0.91 -10.29
N GLU A 50 -13.27 2.11 -10.78
CA GLU A 50 -13.54 2.55 -12.15
C GLU A 50 -12.90 1.63 -13.20
N ALA A 51 -11.81 0.94 -12.84
CA ALA A 51 -11.13 -0.06 -13.63
C ALA A 51 -11.65 -1.49 -13.39
N GLY A 52 -12.73 -1.69 -12.64
CA GLY A 52 -13.27 -3.02 -12.30
C GLY A 52 -12.37 -3.83 -11.36
N ILE A 53 -11.59 -3.15 -10.51
CA ILE A 53 -10.67 -3.75 -9.54
C ILE A 53 -11.08 -3.30 -8.13
N GLU A 54 -11.19 -4.26 -7.21
CA GLU A 54 -11.36 -4.01 -5.78
C GLU A 54 -9.99 -3.84 -5.11
N LEU A 55 -9.79 -2.71 -4.42
CA LEU A 55 -8.65 -2.49 -3.55
C LEU A 55 -8.94 -3.08 -2.16
N ILE A 56 -8.28 -4.19 -1.83
CA ILE A 56 -8.45 -4.88 -0.54
C ILE A 56 -7.69 -4.16 0.57
N ASP A 57 -6.41 -3.86 0.32
CA ASP A 57 -5.56 -2.98 1.11
C ASP A 57 -4.27 -2.64 0.35
N PHE A 58 -3.47 -1.75 0.95
CA PHE A 58 -2.21 -1.29 0.39
C PHE A 58 -1.24 -0.91 1.50
N LYS A 59 0.06 -0.93 1.18
CA LYS A 59 1.15 -0.39 1.99
C LYS A 59 1.71 0.83 1.28
N VAL A 60 1.98 1.89 2.04
CA VAL A 60 2.67 3.10 1.55
C VAL A 60 3.77 3.51 2.51
N GLU A 61 4.80 4.16 1.97
CA GLU A 61 5.92 4.69 2.75
C GLU A 61 5.97 6.20 2.62
N PHE A 62 6.35 6.86 3.72
CA PHE A 62 6.45 8.31 3.79
C PHE A 62 7.89 8.73 4.10
N GLY A 63 8.30 9.84 3.49
CA GLY A 63 9.59 10.46 3.72
C GLY A 63 9.46 11.91 4.18
N ARG A 64 10.56 12.47 4.69
CA ARG A 64 10.70 13.89 4.97
C ARG A 64 11.39 14.58 3.80
N TYR A 65 10.78 15.61 3.25
CA TYR A 65 11.42 16.51 2.29
C TYR A 65 11.23 17.95 2.71
N LYS A 66 12.33 18.67 2.96
CA LYS A 66 12.31 20.06 3.48
C LYS A 66 11.42 20.22 4.72
N GLY A 67 11.44 19.24 5.61
CA GLY A 67 10.64 19.23 6.84
C GLY A 67 9.15 18.85 6.65
N GLN A 68 8.72 18.51 5.44
CA GLN A 68 7.35 18.09 5.16
C GLN A 68 7.27 16.58 4.97
N ILE A 69 6.19 15.98 5.48
CA ILE A 69 5.83 14.60 5.19
C ILE A 69 5.28 14.50 3.77
N ILE A 70 5.91 13.65 2.96
CA ILE A 70 5.50 13.35 1.58
C ILE A 70 5.33 11.83 1.41
N LEU A 71 4.35 11.45 0.58
CA LEU A 71 4.24 10.08 0.08
C LEU A 71 5.45 9.78 -0.81
N ALA A 72 6.03 8.59 -0.68
CA ALA A 72 7.21 8.16 -1.41
C ALA A 72 7.06 6.69 -1.87
N ASP A 73 8.19 6.05 -2.18
CA ASP A 73 8.30 4.66 -2.63
C ASP A 73 7.38 4.38 -3.84
N GLU A 74 6.63 3.28 -3.82
CA GLU A 74 5.81 2.85 -4.95
C GLU A 74 4.36 2.54 -4.56
N ILE A 75 3.47 2.61 -5.55
CA ILE A 75 2.12 2.05 -5.52
C ILE A 75 2.00 1.14 -6.74
N SER A 76 1.91 -0.17 -6.49
CA SER A 76 2.02 -1.22 -7.49
C SER A 76 1.19 -2.44 -7.06
N PRO A 77 0.98 -3.44 -7.93
CA PRO A 77 0.44 -4.73 -7.51
C PRO A 77 1.35 -5.50 -6.52
N ASP A 78 2.58 -5.03 -6.30
CA ASP A 78 3.49 -5.53 -5.25
C ASP A 78 3.10 -5.03 -3.85
N THR A 79 2.64 -3.78 -3.77
CA THR A 79 2.30 -3.06 -2.53
C THR A 79 0.80 -2.94 -2.28
N CYS A 80 -0.05 -3.32 -3.23
CA CYS A 80 -1.51 -3.35 -3.12
C CYS A 80 -2.04 -4.78 -3.27
N ARG A 81 -3.06 -5.16 -2.50
CA ARG A 81 -3.89 -6.33 -2.80
C ARG A 81 -5.08 -5.90 -3.65
N LEU A 82 -5.12 -6.41 -4.88
CA LEU A 82 -5.99 -6.00 -5.96
C LEU A 82 -6.75 -7.20 -6.49
N TRP A 83 -8.06 -7.23 -6.33
CA TRP A 83 -8.89 -8.34 -6.80
C TRP A 83 -9.81 -7.87 -7.91
N ASP A 84 -10.07 -8.72 -8.89
CA ASP A 84 -11.12 -8.47 -9.88
C ASP A 84 -12.49 -8.36 -9.19
N ILE A 85 -13.28 -7.34 -9.49
CA ILE A 85 -14.51 -7.05 -8.74
C ILE A 85 -15.62 -8.09 -8.95
N ASP A 86 -15.64 -8.76 -10.12
CA ASP A 86 -16.70 -9.71 -10.47
C ASP A 86 -16.34 -11.15 -10.06
N THR A 87 -15.06 -11.51 -10.21
CA THR A 87 -14.57 -12.88 -10.02
C THR A 87 -13.77 -13.08 -8.73
N HIS A 88 -13.36 -11.99 -8.07
CA HIS A 88 -12.40 -12.00 -6.95
C HIS A 88 -11.06 -12.68 -7.28
N ALA A 89 -10.70 -12.77 -8.57
CA ALA A 89 -9.40 -13.24 -9.00
C ALA A 89 -8.32 -12.28 -8.49
N LYS A 90 -7.23 -12.82 -7.92
CA LYS A 90 -6.10 -12.00 -7.43
C LYS A 90 -5.30 -11.48 -8.61
N LEU A 91 -5.06 -10.17 -8.62
CA LEU A 91 -4.32 -9.43 -9.64
C LEU A 91 -3.01 -8.84 -9.07
N ASP A 92 -2.53 -9.38 -7.95
CA ASP A 92 -1.44 -8.83 -7.14
C ASP A 92 -0.39 -9.89 -6.76
N LYS A 93 0.62 -9.47 -5.99
CA LYS A 93 1.74 -10.33 -5.54
C LYS A 93 1.33 -11.57 -4.75
N ASP A 94 0.10 -11.67 -4.23
CA ASP A 94 -0.38 -12.91 -3.62
C ASP A 94 -0.36 -14.08 -4.60
N ARG A 95 -0.44 -13.82 -5.91
CA ARG A 95 -0.26 -14.87 -6.93
C ARG A 95 1.11 -15.53 -6.84
N PHE A 96 2.15 -14.75 -6.56
CA PHE A 96 3.50 -15.25 -6.29
C PHE A 96 3.58 -15.89 -4.91
N ARG A 97 3.11 -15.20 -3.85
CA ARG A 97 3.21 -15.68 -2.46
C ARG A 97 2.51 -17.02 -2.23
N ARG A 98 1.51 -17.36 -3.06
CA ARG A 98 0.68 -18.57 -2.93
C ARG A 98 0.79 -19.50 -4.14
N ASP A 99 1.86 -19.38 -4.94
CA ASP A 99 2.14 -20.26 -6.09
C ASP A 99 0.98 -20.41 -7.09
N MET A 100 0.22 -19.34 -7.33
CA MET A 100 -0.96 -19.34 -8.21
C MET A 100 -0.60 -19.18 -9.70
N GLY A 101 0.67 -18.93 -10.02
CA GLY A 101 1.16 -18.66 -11.37
C GLY A 101 0.58 -17.41 -12.01
N LYS A 102 0.99 -17.13 -13.25
CA LYS A 102 0.52 -15.98 -14.06
C LYS A 102 0.64 -14.62 -13.36
N VAL A 103 1.80 -14.34 -12.78
CA VAL A 103 2.03 -13.11 -11.99
C VAL A 103 2.15 -11.91 -12.93
N GLU A 104 2.98 -12.03 -13.96
CA GLU A 104 3.20 -10.97 -14.96
C GLU A 104 1.90 -10.63 -15.69
N GLU A 105 1.15 -11.64 -16.12
CA GLU A 105 -0.12 -11.44 -16.84
C GLU A 105 -1.18 -10.77 -15.96
N ALA A 106 -1.16 -11.02 -14.65
CA ALA A 106 -2.03 -10.31 -13.71
C ALA A 106 -1.65 -8.83 -13.61
N TYR A 107 -0.36 -8.50 -13.64
CA TYR A 107 0.12 -7.13 -13.56
C TYR A 107 -0.14 -6.39 -14.88
N GLU A 108 0.06 -7.05 -16.02
CA GLU A 108 -0.33 -6.56 -17.35
C GLU A 108 -1.83 -6.28 -17.43
N GLU A 109 -2.66 -7.13 -16.83
CA GLU A 109 -4.10 -6.92 -16.78
C GLU A 109 -4.46 -5.68 -15.95
N VAL A 110 -3.82 -5.46 -14.81
CA VAL A 110 -3.98 -4.20 -14.05
C VAL A 110 -3.57 -3.00 -14.91
N PHE A 111 -2.40 -3.05 -15.53
CA PHE A 111 -1.87 -1.98 -16.38
C PHE A 111 -2.83 -1.64 -17.54
N ARG A 112 -3.33 -2.66 -18.22
CA ARG A 112 -4.30 -2.55 -19.31
C ARG A 112 -5.62 -1.91 -18.86
N ARG A 113 -6.15 -2.30 -17.69
CA ARG A 113 -7.40 -1.73 -17.16
C ARG A 113 -7.24 -0.28 -16.69
N LEU A 114 -6.05 0.10 -16.25
CA LEU A 114 -5.70 1.49 -15.93
C LEU A 114 -5.42 2.34 -17.18
N GLY A 115 -5.35 1.74 -18.37
CA GLY A 115 -5.12 2.44 -19.64
C GLY A 115 -3.70 2.96 -19.80
N LEU A 116 -2.73 2.29 -19.19
CA LEU A 116 -1.30 2.62 -19.29
C LEU A 116 -0.62 1.81 -20.40
#